data_AF-A0A954U982-F1
#
_entry.id   AF-A0A954U982-F1
#
_cell.length_a   1.000
_cell.length_b   1.000
_cell.length_c   1.000
_cell.angle_alpha   90.00
_cell.angle_beta   90.00
_cell.angle_gamma   90.00
#
_symmetry.space_group_name_H-M   'P 1'
#
loop_
_entity.id
_entity.type
_entity.pdbx_description
1 polymer ?
#
loop_
_entity_poly.entity_id
_entity_poly.type
_entity_poly.pdbx_seq_one_letter_code
_entity_poly.pdbx_strand_id
1 'polypeptide(L)'
;MKLKQIRSRLSDISWWMRLLCQKIAVRANKEDEATGKFFEGRFRSIRILDESGLLACAAYVDLNPIRAALAETLEESDYTSAQRRSESLQSPDKHSDRFLAPITIDELRDGLGVRPSSSGYR
;
A
#
# COMPACT_ATOMS: atom_id res chain seq x y z
N MET A 1 25.53 -10.51 13.51
CA MET A 1 24.46 -9.75 14.22
C MET A 1 23.65 -8.83 13.31
N LYS A 2 24.27 -7.93 12.54
CA LYS A 2 23.60 -6.92 11.68
C LYS A 2 22.62 -7.50 10.64
N LEU A 3 23.01 -8.57 9.94
CA LEU A 3 22.15 -9.20 8.91
C LEU A 3 20.84 -9.76 9.50
N LYS A 4 20.89 -10.40 10.67
CA LYS A 4 19.72 -10.92 11.38
C LYS A 4 18.75 -9.79 11.75
N GLN A 5 19.28 -8.67 12.22
CA GLN A 5 18.50 -7.49 12.56
C GLN A 5 17.83 -6.86 11.32
N ILE A 6 18.55 -6.76 10.21
CA ILE A 6 17.99 -6.23 8.94
C ILE A 6 16.85 -7.13 8.45
N ARG A 7 17.04 -8.45 8.42
CA ARG A 7 15.98 -9.39 8.00
C ARG A 7 14.74 -9.30 8.87
N SER A 8 14.92 -9.19 10.18
CA SER A 8 13.80 -9.01 11.13
C SER A 8 13.02 -7.72 10.84
N ARG A 9 13.71 -6.61 10.56
CA ARG A 9 13.05 -5.32 10.26
C ARG A 9 12.34 -5.32 8.92
N LEU A 10 12.93 -5.94 7.89
CA LEU A 10 12.29 -6.06 6.57
C LEU A 10 11.06 -6.96 6.56
N SER A 11 10.92 -7.85 7.55
CA SER A 11 9.77 -8.76 7.68
C SER A 11 8.69 -8.24 8.65
N ASP A 12 8.90 -7.07 9.28
CA ASP A 12 8.01 -6.49 10.27
C ASP A 12 7.31 -5.26 9.69
N ILE A 13 6.07 -5.45 9.24
CA ILE A 13 5.25 -4.37 8.68
C ILE A 13 4.97 -3.25 9.70
N SER A 14 4.88 -3.57 10.99
CA SER A 14 4.65 -2.56 12.04
C SER A 14 5.88 -1.67 12.20
N TRP A 15 7.07 -2.27 12.15
CA TRP A 15 8.31 -1.52 12.18
C TRP A 15 8.44 -0.59 10.96
N TRP A 16 8.11 -1.09 9.77
CA TRP A 16 8.12 -0.29 8.54
C TRP A 16 7.10 0.84 8.57
N MET A 17 5.84 0.55 8.92
CA MET A 17 4.77 1.55 9.04
C MET A 17 5.12 2.65 10.05
N ARG A 18 5.75 2.30 11.18
CA ARG A 18 6.22 3.28 12.15
C ARG A 18 7.19 4.28 11.51
N LEU A 19 8.17 3.82 10.74
CA LEU A 19 9.13 4.71 10.09
C LEU A 19 8.49 5.54 8.97
N LEU A 20 7.61 4.94 8.18
CA LEU A 20 6.89 5.63 7.11
C LEU A 20 6.04 6.76 7.68
N CYS A 21 5.16 6.44 8.63
CA CYS A 21 4.30 7.43 9.27
C CYS A 21 5.12 8.51 9.99
N GLN A 22 6.21 8.16 10.68
CA GLN A 22 7.06 9.16 11.31
C GLN A 22 7.63 10.16 10.29
N LYS A 23 8.12 9.68 9.16
CA LYS A 23 8.71 10.55 8.12
C LYS A 23 7.67 11.48 7.50
N ILE A 24 6.47 10.97 7.22
CA ILE A 24 5.36 11.77 6.68
C ILE A 24 4.92 12.82 7.70
N ALA A 25 4.67 12.41 8.96
CA ALA A 25 4.21 13.31 10.02
C ALA A 25 5.18 14.46 10.27
N VAL A 26 6.49 14.19 10.34
CA VAL A 26 7.51 15.23 10.53
C VAL A 26 7.55 16.21 9.36
N ARG A 27 7.43 15.71 8.12
CA ARG A 27 7.45 16.56 6.94
C ARG A 27 6.19 17.43 6.87
N ALA A 28 5.00 16.83 7.00
CA ALA A 28 3.74 17.54 6.90
C ALA A 28 3.58 18.59 8.01
N ASN A 29 3.87 18.23 9.27
CA ASN A 29 3.86 19.21 10.37
C ASN A 29 4.82 20.38 10.13
N LYS A 30 5.97 20.14 9.49
CA LYS A 30 6.92 21.20 9.15
C LYS A 30 6.38 22.11 8.04
N GLU A 31 5.72 21.54 7.04
CA GLU A 31 5.09 22.30 5.94
C GLU A 31 3.92 23.16 6.45
N ASP A 32 3.18 22.67 7.43
CA ASP A 32 2.00 23.35 8.01
C ASP A 32 2.33 24.23 9.24
N GLU A 33 3.61 24.38 9.60
CA GLU A 33 4.08 25.05 10.84
C GLU A 33 3.36 24.53 12.12
N ALA A 34 2.89 23.28 12.09
CA ALA A 34 2.12 22.66 13.15
C ALA A 34 3.01 21.85 14.10
N THR A 35 2.50 21.60 15.31
CA THR A 35 3.14 20.70 16.29
C THR A 35 2.16 19.64 16.76
N GLY A 36 2.68 18.49 17.22
CA GLY A 36 1.87 17.41 17.77
C GLY A 36 1.62 16.25 16.79
N LYS A 37 0.48 15.57 16.98
CA LYS A 37 0.16 14.34 16.24
C LYS A 37 -0.42 14.68 14.87
N PHE A 38 0.20 14.14 13.82
CA PHE A 38 -0.32 14.24 12.44
C PHE A 38 -1.40 13.18 12.15
N PHE A 39 -1.14 11.92 12.51
CA PHE A 39 -2.11 10.83 12.31
C PHE A 39 -3.01 10.66 13.54
N GLU A 40 -4.30 10.41 13.29
CA GLU A 40 -5.31 10.19 14.33
C GLU A 40 -5.06 8.91 15.15
N GLY A 41 -4.53 7.86 14.52
CA GLY A 41 -4.42 6.55 15.14
C GLY A 41 -3.33 5.65 14.56
N ARG A 42 -3.34 4.39 15.03
CA ARG A 42 -2.47 3.33 14.53
C ARG A 42 -2.97 2.82 13.19
N PHE A 43 -2.05 2.39 12.33
CA PHE A 43 -2.42 1.70 11.11
C PHE A 43 -3.16 0.38 11.43
N ARG A 44 -4.00 -0.05 10.49
CA ARG A 44 -4.67 -1.35 10.53
C ARG A 44 -4.12 -2.23 9.43
N SER A 45 -3.87 -3.50 9.74
CA SER A 45 -3.53 -4.52 8.75
C SER A 45 -4.56 -5.62 8.83
N ILE A 46 -5.26 -5.86 7.72
CA ILE A 46 -6.26 -6.92 7.59
C ILE A 46 -5.75 -7.85 6.50
N ARG A 47 -5.75 -9.15 6.78
CA ARG A 47 -5.42 -10.17 5.80
C ARG A 47 -6.63 -10.40 4.89
N ILE A 48 -6.41 -10.31 3.58
CA ILE A 48 -7.37 -10.69 2.56
C ILE A 48 -7.15 -12.18 2.27
N LEU A 49 -8.23 -12.97 2.26
CA LEU A 49 -8.16 -14.43 2.21
C LEU A 49 -8.64 -15.02 0.88
N ASP A 50 -9.32 -14.24 0.07
CA ASP A 50 -9.96 -14.67 -1.16
C ASP A 50 -9.97 -13.56 -2.21
N GLU A 51 -10.15 -13.94 -3.47
CA GLU A 51 -10.13 -13.01 -4.61
C GLU A 51 -11.28 -12.00 -4.57
N SER A 52 -12.44 -12.38 -4.01
CA SER A 52 -13.58 -11.46 -3.89
C SER A 52 -13.27 -10.34 -2.90
N GLY A 53 -12.65 -10.68 -1.77
CA GLY A 53 -12.14 -9.72 -0.79
C GLY A 53 -11.04 -8.83 -1.38
N LEU A 54 -10.16 -9.38 -2.21
CA LEU A 54 -9.13 -8.61 -2.89
C LEU A 54 -9.73 -7.58 -3.84
N LEU A 55 -10.69 -8.00 -4.69
CA LEU A 55 -11.39 -7.14 -5.62
C LEU A 55 -12.17 -6.03 -4.88
N ALA A 56 -12.87 -6.40 -3.80
CA ALA A 56 -13.59 -5.44 -2.98
C ALA A 56 -12.65 -4.42 -2.32
N CYS A 57 -11.49 -4.84 -1.81
CA CYS A 57 -10.49 -3.93 -1.25
C CYS A 57 -9.89 -3.00 -2.31
N ALA A 58 -9.56 -3.51 -3.50
CA ALA A 58 -9.05 -2.70 -4.60
C ALA A 58 -10.07 -1.64 -5.02
N ALA A 59 -11.32 -2.04 -5.25
CA ALA A 59 -12.41 -1.13 -5.59
C ALA A 59 -12.65 -0.08 -4.49
N TYR A 60 -12.58 -0.47 -3.22
CA TYR A 60 -12.70 0.47 -2.10
C TYR A 60 -11.60 1.54 -2.13
N VAL A 61 -10.35 1.14 -2.34
CA VAL A 61 -9.21 2.08 -2.40
C VAL A 61 -9.35 3.02 -3.58
N ASP A 62 -9.65 2.49 -4.76
CA ASP A 62 -9.74 3.27 -5.99
C ASP A 62 -10.93 4.24 -5.99
N LEU A 63 -12.04 3.89 -5.31
CA LEU A 63 -13.23 4.75 -5.19
C LEU A 63 -13.16 5.77 -4.04
N ASN A 64 -12.11 5.75 -3.19
CA ASN A 64 -12.04 6.67 -2.05
C ASN A 64 -11.99 8.16 -2.43
N PRO A 65 -11.24 8.60 -3.47
CA PRO A 65 -11.27 10.00 -3.89
C PRO A 65 -12.67 10.47 -4.29
N ILE A 66 -13.43 9.62 -5.00
CA ILE A 66 -14.83 9.91 -5.35
C ILE A 66 -15.70 10.00 -4.11
N ARG A 67 -15.55 9.06 -3.16
CA ARG A 67 -16.27 9.11 -1.87
C ARG A 67 -15.93 10.34 -1.03
N ALA A 68 -14.71 10.85 -1.14
CA ALA A 68 -14.26 12.06 -0.47
C ALA A 68 -14.64 13.34 -1.24
N ALA A 69 -15.36 13.23 -2.37
CA ALA A 69 -15.69 14.32 -3.28
C ALA A 69 -14.46 15.09 -3.81
N LEU A 70 -13.33 14.39 -3.95
CA LEU A 70 -12.09 14.92 -4.54
C LEU A 70 -12.00 14.66 -6.06
N ALA A 71 -12.83 13.77 -6.59
CA ALA A 71 -12.91 13.45 -8.02
C ALA A 71 -14.34 13.00 -8.38
N GLU A 72 -14.79 13.20 -9.62
CA GLU A 72 -16.08 12.69 -10.10
C GLU A 72 -15.93 11.33 -10.80
N THR A 73 -14.76 11.10 -11.39
CA THR A 73 -14.42 9.88 -12.13
C THR A 73 -13.10 9.26 -11.66
N LEU A 74 -12.83 8.01 -12.09
CA LEU A 74 -11.56 7.33 -11.77
C LEU A 74 -10.38 7.97 -12.50
N GLU A 75 -10.63 8.52 -13.69
CA GLU A 75 -9.67 9.22 -14.53
C GLU A 75 -9.20 10.54 -13.91
N GLU A 76 -10.08 11.20 -13.15
CA GLU A 76 -9.79 12.44 -12.43
C GLU A 76 -9.26 12.19 -11.01
N SER A 77 -9.15 10.93 -10.59
CA SER A 77 -8.66 10.57 -9.26
C SER A 77 -7.13 10.60 -9.21
N ASP A 78 -6.59 11.81 -9.07
CA ASP A 78 -5.14 12.06 -9.05
C ASP A 78 -4.39 11.22 -8.02
N TYR A 79 -3.18 10.78 -8.41
CA TYR A 79 -2.26 10.00 -7.59
C TYR A 79 -2.77 8.60 -7.19
N THR A 80 -3.77 8.06 -7.91
CA THR A 80 -4.27 6.69 -7.69
C THR A 80 -3.72 5.67 -8.68
N SER A 81 -3.77 4.40 -8.28
CA SER A 81 -3.41 3.29 -9.18
C SER A 81 -4.43 3.07 -10.29
N ALA A 82 -5.72 3.35 -10.04
CA ALA A 82 -6.77 3.26 -11.04
C ALA A 82 -6.59 4.26 -12.18
N GLN A 83 -6.39 5.55 -11.88
CA GLN A 83 -6.13 6.58 -12.89
C GLN A 83 -4.98 6.16 -13.81
N ARG A 84 -3.84 5.83 -13.20
CA ARG A 84 -2.63 5.42 -13.90
C ARG A 84 -2.80 4.16 -14.77
N ARG A 85 -3.56 3.17 -14.31
CA ARG A 85 -3.92 2.01 -15.14
C ARG A 85 -4.80 2.43 -16.33
N SER A 86 -5.77 3.31 -16.12
CA SER A 86 -6.63 3.85 -17.20
C SER A 86 -5.77 4.57 -18.26
N GLU A 87 -4.85 5.44 -17.83
CA GLU A 87 -3.89 6.11 -18.72
C GLU A 87 -3.03 5.11 -19.52
N SER A 88 -2.54 4.05 -18.87
CA SER A 88 -1.72 3.03 -19.53
C SER A 88 -2.47 2.24 -20.61
N LEU A 89 -3.78 2.03 -20.44
CA LEU A 89 -4.63 1.36 -21.43
C LEU A 89 -4.88 2.26 -22.66
N GLN A 90 -4.93 3.57 -22.45
CA GLN A 90 -5.10 4.55 -23.53
C GLN A 90 -3.80 4.84 -24.28
N SER A 91 -2.64 4.61 -23.65
CA SER A 91 -1.31 4.93 -24.21
C SER A 91 -0.28 3.84 -23.87
N PRO A 92 -0.32 2.67 -24.54
CA PRO A 92 0.50 1.50 -24.20
C PRO A 92 2.03 1.72 -24.31
N ASP A 93 2.48 2.72 -25.06
CA ASP A 93 3.91 3.06 -25.22
C ASP A 93 4.51 3.77 -23.99
N LYS A 94 3.69 4.29 -23.07
CA LYS A 94 4.16 4.80 -21.78
C LYS A 94 4.39 3.64 -20.82
N HIS A 95 5.54 2.99 -20.96
CA HIS A 95 6.00 1.86 -20.13
C HIS A 95 6.34 2.25 -18.67
N SER A 96 5.64 3.21 -18.06
CA SER A 96 5.93 3.73 -16.72
C SER A 96 5.54 2.79 -15.59
N ASP A 97 4.57 1.90 -15.81
CA ASP A 97 3.87 1.23 -14.69
C ASP A 97 3.98 -0.29 -14.70
N ARG A 98 5.10 -0.79 -15.22
CA ARG A 98 5.44 -2.22 -15.16
C ARG A 98 5.45 -2.79 -13.72
N PHE A 99 5.61 -1.95 -12.70
CA PHE A 99 5.50 -2.37 -11.29
C PHE A 99 4.05 -2.54 -10.79
N LEU A 100 3.07 -1.92 -11.47
CA LEU A 100 1.63 -2.13 -11.23
C LEU A 100 1.04 -3.18 -12.16
N ALA A 101 1.82 -3.70 -13.11
CA ALA A 101 1.43 -4.84 -13.90
C ALA A 101 1.08 -6.00 -12.95
N PRO A 102 0.07 -6.83 -13.27
CA PRO A 102 -0.27 -7.98 -12.47
C PRO A 102 0.99 -8.79 -12.17
N ILE A 103 1.35 -8.89 -10.90
CA ILE A 103 2.42 -9.78 -10.49
C ILE A 103 1.81 -11.17 -10.59
N THR A 104 2.24 -11.98 -11.55
CA THR A 104 1.99 -13.42 -11.51
C THR A 104 2.79 -13.98 -10.34
N ILE A 105 2.17 -13.97 -9.16
CA ILE A 105 2.63 -14.75 -8.01
C ILE A 105 1.81 -16.03 -8.05
N ASP A 106 2.45 -17.13 -8.44
CA ASP A 106 1.86 -18.45 -8.29
C ASP A 106 2.06 -18.86 -6.83
N GLU A 107 1.09 -18.59 -5.96
CA GLU A 107 1.21 -18.92 -4.52
C GLU A 107 1.41 -20.43 -4.26
N LEU A 108 1.15 -21.29 -5.25
CA LEU A 108 1.35 -22.75 -5.18
C LEU A 108 2.74 -23.18 -5.66
N ARG A 109 3.35 -22.47 -6.63
CA ARG A 109 4.64 -22.84 -7.23
C ARG A 109 5.80 -21.93 -6.85
N ASP A 110 5.54 -20.67 -6.55
CA ASP A 110 6.56 -19.72 -6.12
C ASP A 110 6.93 -19.97 -4.65
N GLY A 111 8.23 -20.03 -4.36
CA GLY A 111 8.79 -20.41 -3.04
C GLY A 111 8.48 -19.47 -1.86
N LEU A 112 7.50 -18.58 -2.04
CA LEU A 112 6.94 -17.65 -1.04
C LEU A 112 5.57 -18.12 -0.54
N GLY A 113 5.35 -19.43 -0.41
CA GLY A 113 4.18 -19.94 0.32
C GLY A 113 4.08 -19.36 1.74
N VAL A 114 2.87 -19.36 2.30
CA VAL A 114 2.55 -18.87 3.65
C VAL A 114 3.56 -19.42 4.65
N ARG A 115 4.49 -18.59 5.12
CA ARG A 115 5.37 -18.95 6.23
C ARG A 115 4.65 -18.61 7.53
N PRO A 116 4.12 -19.58 8.28
CA PRO A 116 3.53 -19.29 9.58
C PRO A 116 4.59 -18.63 10.47
N SER A 117 4.20 -17.56 11.16
CA SER A 117 5.05 -16.90 12.13
C SER A 117 5.49 -17.90 13.19
N SER A 118 6.80 -18.12 13.32
CA SER A 118 7.38 -18.98 14.35
C SER A 118 7.39 -18.32 15.73
N SER A 119 6.96 -17.07 15.86
CA SER A 119 6.96 -16.33 17.13
C SER A 119 5.71 -16.51 17.97
N GLY A 120 4.67 -17.19 17.48
CA GLY A 120 3.44 -17.49 18.24
C GLY A 120 2.57 -16.26 18.56
N TYR A 121 2.97 -15.05 18.20
CA TYR A 121 2.14 -13.86 18.31
C TYR A 121 1.45 -13.60 16.97
N ARG A 122 0.11 -13.70 17.00
CA ARG A 122 -0.80 -13.23 15.94
C ARG A 122 -1.14 -11.76 16.18
#